data_AF-A0A3E4UQK8-F1
#
_entry.id   AF-A0A3E4UQK8-F1
#
_cell.length_a   1.000
_cell.length_b   1.000
_cell.length_c   1.000
_cell.angle_alpha   90.00
_cell.angle_beta   90.00
_cell.angle_gamma   90.00
#
_symmetry.space_group_name_H-M   'P 1'
#
loop_
_entity.id
_entity.type
_entity.pdbx_description
1 polymer ?
#
loop_
_entity_poly.entity_id
_entity_poly.type
_entity_poly.pdbx_seq_one_letter_code
_entity_poly.pdbx_strand_id
1 'polypeptide(L)'
;MEPKSLNEWWDKQPDELKQAFTFLPDERWEEADLYLRINIRNYCCLKKDKLLPEDKERSMLIEIVCELTDTELCRTNNKTLDEMCDADGAFLEEYQDQFNRIYDRLEGSILDYMNEQ
;
A
#
# COMPACT_ATOMS: atom_id res chain seq x y z
N MET A 1 17.51 11.04 3.62
CA MET A 1 16.87 12.16 2.91
C MET A 1 16.07 11.52 1.80
N GLU A 2 14.75 11.64 1.84
CA GLU A 2 13.97 11.21 0.69
C GLU A 2 14.40 11.98 -0.54
N PRO A 3 14.48 11.34 -1.71
CA PRO A 3 14.66 12.08 -2.94
C PRO A 3 13.49 13.05 -3.08
N LYS A 4 13.74 14.37 -3.14
CA LYS A 4 12.70 15.37 -3.46
C LYS A 4 11.86 14.97 -4.68
N SER A 5 12.46 14.21 -5.59
CA SER A 5 11.81 13.63 -6.77
C SER A 5 10.65 12.67 -6.48
N LEU A 6 10.57 12.08 -5.28
CA LEU A 6 9.52 11.11 -4.92
C LEU A 6 8.23 11.83 -4.52
N ASN A 7 8.31 12.85 -3.67
CA ASN A 7 7.17 13.71 -3.34
C ASN A 7 6.73 14.52 -4.58
N GLU A 8 7.68 15.08 -5.35
CA GLU A 8 7.36 15.75 -6.61
C GLU A 8 6.70 14.81 -7.65
N TRP A 9 6.99 13.52 -7.59
CA TRP A 9 6.31 12.53 -8.43
C TRP A 9 4.89 12.28 -7.93
N TRP A 10 4.71 12.07 -6.63
CA TRP A 10 3.40 11.86 -6.00
C TRP A 10 2.45 13.03 -6.21
N ASP A 11 2.94 14.26 -6.01
CA ASP A 11 2.17 15.51 -6.20
C ASP A 11 1.61 15.66 -7.61
N LYS A 12 2.26 15.06 -8.60
CA LYS A 12 1.86 15.10 -10.01
C LYS A 12 0.93 13.95 -10.42
N GLN A 13 0.67 12.99 -9.53
CA GLN A 13 -0.22 11.87 -9.84
C GLN A 13 -1.69 12.33 -9.84
N PRO A 14 -2.53 11.73 -10.70
CA PRO A 14 -3.96 12.01 -10.71
C PRO A 14 -4.60 11.58 -9.38
N ASP A 15 -5.67 12.26 -8.98
CA ASP A 15 -6.38 12.00 -7.74
C ASP A 15 -6.90 10.56 -7.68
N GLU A 16 -7.25 9.98 -8.82
CA GLU A 16 -7.69 8.59 -8.93
C GLU A 16 -6.59 7.59 -8.55
N LEU A 17 -5.32 7.85 -8.94
CA LEU A 17 -4.19 7.03 -8.51
C LEU A 17 -4.01 7.15 -7.00
N LYS A 18 -4.04 8.38 -6.49
CA LYS A 18 -3.91 8.63 -5.05
C LYS A 18 -5.04 7.99 -4.27
N GLN A 19 -6.26 7.96 -4.79
CA GLN A 19 -7.38 7.27 -4.15
C GLN A 19 -7.21 5.75 -4.17
N ALA A 20 -6.61 5.20 -5.23
CA ALA A 20 -6.42 3.76 -5.37
C ALA A 20 -5.49 3.15 -4.32
N PHE A 21 -4.38 3.82 -4.00
CA PHE A 21 -3.40 3.32 -3.04
C PHE A 21 -3.76 3.59 -1.59
N THR A 22 -4.78 4.41 -1.36
CA THR A 22 -4.80 5.15 -0.11
C THR A 22 -6.23 5.63 0.17
N PHE A 23 -6.91 5.00 1.15
CA PHE A 23 -8.03 5.58 1.92
C PHE A 23 -7.59 6.80 2.77
N LEU A 24 -6.60 7.51 2.26
CA LEU A 24 -5.63 8.33 2.97
C LEU A 24 -5.58 9.64 2.17
N PRO A 25 -6.18 10.76 2.66
CA PRO A 25 -6.00 12.07 2.03
C PRO A 25 -4.52 12.44 1.93
N ASP A 26 -4.19 13.38 1.03
CA ASP A 26 -2.83 13.77 0.59
C ASP A 26 -1.75 13.83 1.69
N GLU A 27 -2.09 14.16 2.94
CA GLU A 27 -1.17 14.28 4.09
C GLU A 27 -0.43 12.98 4.45
N ARG A 28 -0.94 11.83 4.03
CA ARG A 28 -0.47 10.52 4.50
C ARG A 28 0.64 9.88 3.66
N TRP A 29 0.94 10.45 2.49
CA TRP A 29 2.09 10.00 1.68
C TRP A 29 3.42 10.22 2.42
N GLU A 30 3.56 11.33 3.14
CA GLU A 30 4.79 11.65 3.86
C GLU A 30 5.03 10.76 5.09
N GLU A 31 3.97 10.15 5.62
CA GLU A 31 4.00 9.25 6.78
C GLU A 31 4.45 7.83 6.42
N ALA A 32 4.24 7.39 5.18
CA ALA A 32 4.70 6.09 4.69
C ALA A 32 6.23 6.00 4.78
N ASP A 33 6.78 4.81 4.98
CA ASP A 33 8.23 4.67 4.93
C ASP A 33 8.78 4.88 3.50
N LEU A 34 10.08 5.13 3.39
CA LEU A 34 10.72 5.40 2.09
C LEU A 34 10.69 4.17 1.17
N TYR A 35 10.72 2.96 1.71
CA TYR A 35 10.73 1.74 0.93
C TYR A 35 9.37 1.52 0.27
N LEU A 36 8.27 1.63 1.02
CA LEU A 36 6.90 1.58 0.51
C LEU A 36 6.67 2.60 -0.59
N ARG A 37 7.10 3.85 -0.38
CA ARG A 37 6.97 4.91 -1.39
C ARG A 37 7.75 4.62 -2.67
N ILE A 38 8.96 4.07 -2.56
CA ILE A 38 9.74 3.63 -3.72
C ILE A 38 9.04 2.48 -4.45
N ASN A 39 8.49 1.52 -3.71
CA ASN A 39 7.78 0.37 -4.25
C ASN A 39 6.52 0.79 -5.01
N ILE A 40 5.68 1.66 -4.42
CA ILE A 40 4.50 2.23 -5.08
C ILE A 40 4.90 2.91 -6.38
N ARG A 41 5.89 3.82 -6.33
CA ARG A 41 6.36 4.54 -7.52
C ARG A 41 6.89 3.60 -8.60
N ASN A 42 7.68 2.60 -8.24
CA ASN A 42 8.23 1.65 -9.18
C ASN A 42 7.15 0.75 -9.78
N TYR A 43 6.21 0.25 -8.96
CA TYR A 43 5.08 -0.54 -9.42
C TYR A 43 4.24 0.24 -10.44
N CYS A 44 3.84 1.48 -10.11
CA CYS A 44 3.07 2.34 -11.01
C CYS A 44 3.80 2.60 -12.33
N CYS A 45 5.07 3.00 -12.28
CA CYS A 45 5.85 3.29 -13.49
C CYS A 45 6.04 2.04 -14.37
N LEU A 46 6.48 0.92 -13.78
CA LEU A 46 6.79 -0.29 -14.52
C LEU A 46 5.53 -0.95 -15.10
N LYS A 47 4.42 -0.95 -14.36
CA LYS A 47 3.14 -1.47 -14.84
C LYS A 47 2.61 -0.64 -16.00
N LYS A 48 2.61 0.69 -15.87
CA LYS A 48 2.17 1.62 -16.93
C LYS A 48 2.98 1.46 -18.22
N ASP A 49 4.31 1.32 -18.10
CA ASP A 49 5.20 1.16 -19.25
C ASP A 49 5.23 -0.28 -19.80
N LYS A 50 4.44 -1.21 -19.22
CA LYS A 50 4.42 -2.65 -19.56
C LYS A 50 5.79 -3.31 -19.46
N LEU A 51 6.59 -2.85 -18.51
CA LEU A 51 7.94 -3.32 -18.22
C LEU A 51 8.01 -4.25 -17.01
N LEU A 52 6.88 -4.48 -16.33
CA LEU A 52 6.79 -5.32 -15.15
C LEU A 52 6.45 -6.77 -15.54
N PRO A 53 7.35 -7.75 -15.35
CA PRO A 53 7.02 -9.16 -15.52
C PRO A 53 5.93 -9.60 -14.55
N GLU A 54 5.06 -10.53 -14.94
CA GLU A 54 3.89 -10.95 -14.16
C GLU A 54 4.25 -11.51 -12.76
N ASP A 55 5.35 -12.28 -12.67
CA ASP A 55 5.87 -12.82 -11.41
C ASP A 55 6.33 -11.73 -10.45
N LYS A 56 6.95 -10.67 -10.98
CA LYS A 56 7.36 -9.50 -10.21
C LYS A 56 6.20 -8.58 -9.89
N GLU A 57 5.24 -8.44 -10.81
CA GLU A 57 4.05 -7.63 -10.62
C GLU A 57 3.28 -8.10 -9.39
N ARG A 58 2.99 -9.40 -9.34
CA ARG A 58 2.26 -9.99 -8.21
C ARG A 58 3.02 -9.84 -6.90
N SER A 59 4.34 -10.09 -6.92
CA SER A 59 5.17 -9.99 -5.72
C SER A 59 5.21 -8.56 -5.18
N MET A 60 5.43 -7.57 -6.05
CA MET A 60 5.45 -6.15 -5.65
C MET A 60 4.07 -5.68 -5.16
N LEU A 61 2.99 -6.12 -5.81
CA LEU A 61 1.64 -5.77 -5.38
C LEU A 61 1.35 -6.31 -3.98
N ILE A 62 1.68 -7.57 -3.70
CA ILE A 62 1.51 -8.18 -2.38
C ILE A 62 2.28 -7.39 -1.32
N GLU A 63 3.55 -7.05 -1.58
CA GLU A 63 4.36 -6.26 -0.65
C GLU A 63 3.71 -4.91 -0.33
N ILE A 64 3.30 -4.17 -1.37
CA ILE A 64 2.66 -2.86 -1.22
C ILE A 64 1.35 -2.96 -0.43
N VAL A 65 0.47 -3.91 -0.80
CA VAL A 65 -0.85 -4.06 -0.17
C VAL A 65 -0.70 -4.49 1.28
N CYS A 66 0.23 -5.41 1.59
CA CYS A 66 0.50 -5.83 2.97
C CYS A 66 0.95 -4.64 3.84
N GLU A 67 1.95 -3.87 3.40
CA GLU A 67 2.47 -2.74 4.19
C GLU A 67 1.40 -1.64 4.40
N LEU A 68 0.60 -1.35 3.37
CA LEU A 68 -0.54 -0.43 3.50
C LEU A 68 -1.62 -0.96 4.45
N THR A 69 -1.87 -2.27 4.42
CA THR A 69 -2.84 -2.93 5.29
C THR A 69 -2.40 -2.88 6.74
N ASP A 70 -1.15 -3.22 7.04
CA ASP A 70 -0.57 -3.14 8.39
C ASP A 70 -0.65 -1.72 8.95
N THR A 71 -0.30 -0.74 8.13
CA THR A 71 -0.36 0.68 8.49
C THR A 71 -1.77 1.11 8.85
N GLU A 72 -2.76 0.79 8.01
CA GLU A 72 -4.15 1.15 8.22
C GLU A 72 -4.77 0.39 9.40
N LEU A 73 -4.38 -0.86 9.62
CA LEU A 73 -4.82 -1.69 10.74
C LEU A 73 -4.33 -1.12 12.07
N CYS A 74 -3.03 -0.82 12.18
CA CYS A 74 -2.42 -0.17 13.35
C CYS A 74 -3.14 1.14 13.68
N ARG A 75 -3.38 1.96 12.66
CA ARG A 75 -4.03 3.27 12.78
C ARG A 75 -5.47 3.15 13.26
N THR A 76 -6.25 2.25 12.66
CA THR A 76 -7.69 2.07 12.97
C THR A 76 -7.89 1.62 14.41
N ASN A 77 -6.98 0.80 14.92
CA ASN A 77 -7.07 0.22 16.26
C ASN A 77 -6.25 0.98 17.32
N ASN A 78 -5.43 1.95 16.91
CA ASN A 78 -4.49 2.68 17.76
C ASN A 78 -3.62 1.72 18.60
N LYS A 79 -3.03 0.74 17.91
CA LYS A 79 -2.25 -0.37 18.47
C LYS A 79 -1.10 -0.70 17.52
N THR A 80 -0.03 -1.27 18.07
CA THR A 80 1.03 -1.90 17.29
C THR A 80 0.62 -3.28 16.79
N LEU A 81 1.28 -3.82 15.76
CA LEU A 81 1.05 -5.19 15.28
C LEU A 81 1.27 -6.22 16.40
N ASP A 82 2.31 -6.03 17.22
CA ASP A 82 2.62 -6.92 18.36
C ASP A 82 1.46 -7.01 19.37
N GLU A 83 0.71 -5.91 19.59
CA GLU A 83 -0.47 -5.91 20.46
C GLU A 83 -1.69 -6.58 19.84
N MET A 84 -1.67 -6.81 18.53
CA MET A 84 -2.72 -7.48 17.76
C MET A 84 -2.41 -8.96 17.51
N CYS A 85 -1.22 -9.41 17.85
CA CYS A 85 -0.78 -10.79 17.68
C CYS A 85 -0.82 -11.57 18.99
N ASP A 86 -0.94 -12.88 18.87
CA ASP A 86 -0.73 -13.82 19.96
C ASP A 86 0.76 -14.06 20.24
N ALA A 87 1.06 -14.96 21.18
CA ALA A 87 2.43 -15.28 21.57
C ALA A 87 3.27 -15.93 20.47
N ASP A 88 2.64 -16.49 19.43
CA ASP A 88 3.29 -17.11 18.27
C ASP A 88 3.45 -16.11 17.11
N GLY A 89 2.99 -14.86 17.29
CA GLY A 89 3.05 -13.80 16.29
C GLY A 89 1.93 -13.85 15.26
N ALA A 90 0.91 -14.68 15.46
CA ALA A 90 -0.27 -14.72 14.59
C ALA A 90 -1.29 -13.67 15.03
N PHE A 91 -1.95 -13.00 14.09
CA PHE A 91 -3.02 -12.05 14.42
C PHE A 91 -4.14 -12.74 15.20
N LEU A 92 -4.64 -12.06 16.25
CA LEU A 92 -5.89 -12.45 16.88
C LEU A 92 -7.03 -12.35 15.85
N GLU A 93 -8.03 -13.21 15.98
CA GLU A 93 -9.11 -13.39 14.99
C GLU A 93 -9.77 -12.06 14.58
N GLU A 94 -10.00 -11.15 15.54
CA GLU A 94 -10.61 -9.84 15.27
C GLU A 94 -9.75 -8.94 14.36
N TYR A 95 -8.41 -9.04 14.44
CA TYR A 95 -7.49 -8.25 13.63
C TYR A 95 -7.17 -8.93 12.31
N GLN A 96 -7.15 -10.27 12.27
CA GLN A 96 -7.02 -11.02 11.02
C GLN A 96 -8.20 -10.73 10.08
N ASP A 97 -9.43 -10.69 10.60
CA ASP A 97 -10.62 -10.35 9.82
C ASP A 97 -10.57 -8.91 9.30
N GLN A 98 -10.07 -7.97 10.11
CA GLN A 98 -9.89 -6.57 9.69
C GLN A 98 -8.80 -6.45 8.63
N PHE A 99 -7.67 -7.14 8.82
CA PHE A 99 -6.57 -7.20 7.87
C PHE A 99 -7.08 -7.67 6.50
N ASN A 100 -7.76 -8.82 6.45
CA ASN A 100 -8.27 -9.39 5.20
C ASN A 100 -9.20 -8.42 4.46
N ARG A 101 -10.10 -7.73 5.18
CA ARG A 101 -11.02 -6.75 4.58
C ARG A 101 -10.31 -5.53 4.02
N ILE A 102 -9.30 -5.03 4.74
CA ILE A 102 -8.50 -3.89 4.28
C ILE A 102 -7.66 -4.29 3.07
N TYR A 103 -7.01 -5.46 3.15
CA TYR A 103 -6.20 -6.05 2.08
C TYR A 103 -7.02 -6.20 0.80
N ASP A 104 -8.15 -6.91 0.84
CA ASP A 104 -8.99 -7.16 -0.35
C ASP A 104 -9.45 -5.86 -1.02
N ARG A 105 -9.77 -4.86 -0.20
CA ARG A 105 -10.23 -3.55 -0.68
C ARG A 105 -9.11 -2.76 -1.34
N LEU A 106 -7.91 -2.76 -0.76
CA LEU A 106 -6.73 -2.10 -1.31
C LEU A 106 -6.26 -2.81 -2.59
N GLU A 107 -6.14 -4.12 -2.56
CA GLU A 107 -5.74 -4.93 -3.72
C GLU A 107 -6.70 -4.69 -4.89
N GLY A 108 -8.01 -4.77 -4.64
CA GLY A 108 -9.03 -4.48 -5.65
C GLY A 108 -8.92 -3.06 -6.21
N SER A 109 -8.82 -2.04 -5.34
CA SER A 109 -8.75 -0.65 -5.78
C SER A 109 -7.51 -0.34 -6.63
N ILE A 110 -6.35 -0.89 -6.25
CA ILE A 110 -5.11 -0.72 -7.00
C ILE A 110 -5.20 -1.44 -8.35
N LEU A 111 -5.68 -2.68 -8.36
CA LEU A 111 -5.82 -3.46 -9.59
C LEU A 111 -6.81 -2.84 -10.57
N ASP A 112 -7.96 -2.38 -10.08
CA ASP A 112 -8.98 -1.72 -10.91
C ASP A 112 -8.38 -0.50 -11.59
N TYR A 113 -7.73 0.38 -10.83
CA TYR A 113 -7.09 1.58 -11.39
C TYR A 113 -5.98 1.22 -12.38
N MET A 114 -5.07 0.32 -12.01
CA MET A 114 -3.88 0.02 -12.81
C MET A 114 -4.17 -0.78 -14.08
N ASN A 115 -5.26 -1.53 -14.13
CA ASN A 115 -5.68 -2.27 -15.33
C ASN A 115 -6.47 -1.38 -16.32
N GLU A 116 -6.96 -0.22 -15.88
CA GLU A 116 -7.60 0.78 -16.73
C GLU A 116 -6.60 1.76 -17.41
N GLN A 117 -5.32 1.70 -17.04
CA GLN A 117 -4.25 2.58 -17.58
C GLN A 117 -3.63 2.12 -18.90
#